data_AF-A0A3Q9NHW7-F1
#
_entry.id   AF-A0A3Q9NHW7-F1
#
_cell.length_a   1.000
_cell.length_b   1.000
_cell.length_c   1.000
_cell.angle_alpha   90.00
_cell.angle_beta   90.00
_cell.angle_gamma   90.00
#
_symmetry.space_group_name_H-M   'P 1'
#
loop_
_entity.id
_entity.type
_entity.pdbx_description
1 polymer ?
#
loop_
_entity_poly.entity_id
_entity_poly.type
_entity_poly.pdbx_seq_one_letter_code
_entity_poly.pdbx_strand_id
1 'polypeptide(L)'
;MRLDDRIALFCLDSGSDFASKVAAHLGVPLGAHEERDFEDGEHKIRPLETVRNRDVFVVQSLYSGDGSSINDKLVRLLFLLASLRDNGAARITAIVPYLCYSRKDRRTKSRDPVTTRYIAQLLEAVTIDTIVTMDVHNRAAFENAFRCPTVHLSAREAFIDFLLPELRDREITIASPDVGGIKRAELFRESLERRLERPVGSAFMEKHRSRGEVSGSAVVGDILNRTVLILDDLIAGGGTMQRAAEAFREKGADEVIAIATHGVFTRDAEDKLASPALSRVILGNTVVPALPSRLLKTKVALVDITAGIADTIAALHQGRDVTDLES
;
A
#
# COMPACT_ATOMS: atom_id res chain seq x y z
N MET A 1 -17.59 -7.27 20.95
CA MET A 1 -17.30 -8.73 21.03
C MET A 1 -15.84 -8.85 21.46
N ARG A 2 -15.53 -9.39 22.64
CA ARG A 2 -14.11 -9.60 23.02
C ARG A 2 -13.55 -10.64 22.04
N LEU A 3 -12.54 -10.25 21.28
CA LEU A 3 -11.81 -11.17 20.42
C LEU A 3 -11.09 -12.20 21.30
N ASP A 4 -10.92 -13.39 20.73
CA ASP A 4 -10.36 -14.59 21.35
C ASP A 4 -8.92 -14.35 21.84
N ASP A 5 -8.59 -14.82 23.06
CA ASP A 5 -7.23 -14.79 23.65
C ASP A 5 -6.21 -15.61 22.81
N ARG A 6 -6.65 -16.31 21.77
CA ARG A 6 -5.79 -17.01 20.80
C ARG A 6 -5.12 -16.10 19.78
N ILE A 7 -5.58 -14.87 19.57
CA ILE A 7 -4.90 -13.93 18.66
C ILE A 7 -3.61 -13.42 19.32
N ALA A 8 -2.49 -13.45 18.59
CA ALA A 8 -1.28 -12.73 18.95
C ALA A 8 -0.83 -11.84 17.78
N LEU A 9 -0.59 -10.56 18.06
CA LEU A 9 -0.24 -9.56 17.05
C LEU A 9 1.17 -9.05 17.28
N PHE A 10 2.07 -9.23 16.32
CA PHE A 10 3.46 -8.77 16.40
C PHE A 10 3.78 -7.82 15.24
N CYS A 11 4.89 -7.09 15.38
CA CYS A 11 5.52 -6.29 14.33
C CYS A 11 7.02 -6.19 14.61
N LEU A 12 7.80 -5.60 13.71
CA LEU A 12 9.12 -5.10 14.08
C LEU A 12 8.98 -3.75 14.80
N ASP A 13 9.99 -3.32 15.54
CA ASP A 13 10.02 -2.03 16.23
C ASP A 13 9.79 -0.87 15.26
N SER A 14 10.36 -0.96 14.05
CA SER A 14 10.17 0.01 12.97
C SER A 14 8.75 0.08 12.39
N GLY A 15 7.86 -0.85 12.75
CA GLY A 15 6.46 -0.88 12.36
C GLY A 15 5.48 -0.60 13.51
N SER A 16 6.00 -0.35 14.72
CA SER A 16 5.20 -0.27 15.95
C SER A 16 4.08 0.77 15.92
N ASP A 17 4.30 1.94 15.34
CA ASP A 17 3.27 2.99 15.23
C ASP A 17 2.04 2.51 14.44
N PHE A 18 2.26 1.87 13.29
CA PHE A 18 1.19 1.35 12.45
C PHE A 18 0.50 0.16 13.10
N ALA A 19 1.29 -0.79 13.62
CA ALA A 19 0.78 -1.99 14.27
C ALA A 19 0.00 -1.66 15.55
N SER A 20 0.39 -0.63 16.31
CA SER A 20 -0.32 -0.19 17.52
C SER A 20 -1.72 0.34 17.21
N LYS A 21 -1.92 0.99 16.07
CA LYS A 21 -3.25 1.41 15.62
C LYS A 21 -4.12 0.23 15.22
N VAL A 22 -3.56 -0.74 14.48
CA VAL A 22 -4.25 -2.00 14.17
C VAL A 22 -4.64 -2.72 15.46
N ALA A 23 -3.73 -2.82 16.42
CA ALA A 23 -3.94 -3.40 17.74
C ALA A 23 -5.08 -2.70 18.50
N ALA A 24 -5.13 -1.36 18.46
CA ALA A 24 -6.18 -0.57 19.08
C ALA A 24 -7.56 -0.82 18.44
N HIS A 25 -7.65 -0.89 17.11
CA HIS A 25 -8.89 -1.24 16.40
C HIS A 25 -9.35 -2.66 16.72
N LEU A 26 -8.41 -3.61 16.81
CA LEU A 26 -8.68 -5.01 17.11
C LEU A 26 -8.97 -5.25 18.60
N GLY A 27 -8.58 -4.33 19.49
CA GLY A 27 -8.74 -4.48 20.94
C GLY A 27 -7.83 -5.55 21.54
N VAL A 28 -6.67 -5.81 20.93
CA VAL A 28 -5.64 -6.74 21.43
C VAL A 28 -4.32 -5.98 21.62
N PRO A 29 -3.50 -6.30 22.64
CA PRO A 29 -2.18 -5.69 22.77
C PRO A 29 -1.21 -6.22 21.70
N LEU A 30 -0.17 -5.45 21.41
CA LEU A 30 0.98 -5.97 20.68
C LEU A 30 1.73 -6.98 21.57
N GLY A 31 2.10 -8.11 20.98
CA GLY A 31 2.90 -9.13 21.61
C GLY A 31 4.30 -8.61 21.89
N ALA A 32 4.81 -8.94 23.08
CA ALA A 32 6.14 -8.51 23.48
C ALA A 32 7.21 -9.34 22.77
N HIS A 33 8.20 -8.68 22.17
CA HIS A 33 9.37 -9.32 21.57
C HIS A 33 10.65 -8.53 21.91
N GLU A 34 11.81 -9.16 21.73
CA GLU A 34 13.13 -8.53 21.86
C GLU A 34 13.73 -8.39 20.46
N GLU A 35 14.13 -7.18 20.08
CA GLU A 35 15.05 -6.91 18.98
C GLU A 35 16.38 -6.38 19.53
N ARG A 36 17.49 -6.96 19.07
CA ARG A 36 18.82 -6.53 19.50
C ARG A 36 19.84 -6.71 18.38
N ASP A 37 20.59 -5.65 18.11
CA ASP A 37 21.68 -5.67 17.15
C ASP A 37 22.98 -6.19 17.77
N PHE A 38 23.77 -6.90 16.97
CA PHE A 38 25.17 -7.22 17.27
C PHE A 38 26.09 -6.18 16.63
N GLU A 39 27.32 -6.06 17.14
CA GLU A 39 28.28 -5.01 16.72
C GLU A 39 28.74 -5.16 15.26
N ASP A 40 28.60 -6.34 14.67
CA ASP A 40 29.00 -6.69 13.30
C ASP A 40 27.86 -6.54 12.26
N GLY A 41 26.67 -6.11 12.70
CA GLY A 41 25.51 -5.88 11.84
C GLY A 41 24.53 -7.06 11.76
N GLU A 42 24.79 -8.17 12.45
CA GLU A 42 23.77 -9.19 12.69
C GLU A 42 22.69 -8.68 13.66
N HIS A 43 21.55 -9.37 13.73
CA HIS A 43 20.51 -9.06 14.71
C HIS A 43 19.86 -10.32 15.28
N LYS A 44 19.39 -10.18 16.51
CA LYS A 44 18.61 -11.17 17.24
C LYS A 44 17.17 -10.70 17.35
N ILE A 45 16.23 -11.60 17.10
CA ILE A 45 14.81 -11.37 17.34
C ILE A 45 14.16 -12.59 17.99
N ARG A 46 13.34 -12.38 19.02
CA ARG A 46 12.56 -13.47 19.65
C ARG A 46 11.29 -12.96 20.33
N PRO A 47 10.21 -13.77 20.39
CA PRO A 47 9.08 -13.46 21.25
C PRO A 47 9.47 -13.55 22.74
N LEU A 48 8.87 -12.69 23.56
CA LEU A 48 8.99 -12.69 25.03
C LEU A 48 7.80 -13.36 25.73
N GLU A 49 6.76 -13.67 24.96
CA GLU A 49 5.58 -14.39 25.42
C GLU A 49 5.39 -15.70 24.63
N THR A 50 4.59 -16.62 25.18
CA THR A 50 4.29 -17.87 24.48
C THR A 50 3.31 -17.63 23.34
N VAL A 51 3.67 -18.11 22.16
CA VAL A 51 2.81 -18.14 20.97
C VAL A 51 2.31 -19.55 20.66
N ARG A 52 2.54 -20.51 21.56
CA ARG A 52 2.19 -21.91 21.34
C ARG A 52 0.69 -22.06 21.13
N ASN A 53 0.32 -22.72 20.03
CA ASN A 53 -1.06 -22.96 19.61
C ASN A 53 -1.88 -21.68 19.36
N ARG A 54 -1.25 -20.50 19.23
CA ARG A 54 -1.91 -19.24 18.92
C ARG A 54 -2.02 -19.01 17.42
N ASP A 55 -2.98 -18.17 17.05
CA ASP A 55 -3.14 -17.62 15.70
C ASP A 55 -2.40 -16.28 15.63
N VAL A 56 -1.25 -16.30 14.96
CA VAL A 56 -0.28 -15.20 14.98
C VAL A 56 -0.41 -14.36 13.73
N PHE A 57 -0.52 -13.04 13.91
CA PHE A 57 -0.51 -12.06 12.85
C PHE A 57 0.72 -11.18 13.02
N VAL A 58 1.49 -10.98 11.95
CA VAL A 58 2.66 -10.08 11.96
C VAL A 58 2.40 -8.94 10.98
N VAL A 59 2.26 -7.71 11.49
CA VAL A 59 2.00 -6.53 10.67
C VAL A 59 3.29 -5.75 10.45
N GLN A 60 3.80 -5.77 9.21
CA GLN A 60 5.06 -5.09 8.88
C GLN A 60 5.11 -4.63 7.44
N SER A 61 5.23 -3.32 7.22
CA SER A 61 5.53 -2.76 5.89
C SER A 61 7.03 -2.79 5.58
N LEU A 62 7.39 -3.01 4.32
CA LEU A 62 8.78 -3.19 3.86
C LEU A 62 9.25 -2.00 3.01
N TYR A 63 9.57 -0.88 3.67
CA TYR A 63 10.12 0.33 3.04
C TYR A 63 11.37 0.81 3.78
N SER A 64 12.22 1.57 3.09
CA SER A 64 13.42 2.16 3.71
C SER A 64 13.02 3.30 4.64
N GLY A 65 13.49 3.28 5.89
CA GLY A 65 13.15 4.27 6.91
C GLY A 65 13.76 3.89 8.25
N ASP A 66 13.82 4.83 9.19
CA ASP A 66 14.22 4.56 10.58
C ASP A 66 15.64 3.97 10.69
N GLY A 67 16.56 4.41 9.81
CA GLY A 67 17.93 3.91 9.74
C GLY A 67 18.07 2.51 9.13
N SER A 68 16.97 1.85 8.75
CA SER A 68 16.96 0.51 8.16
C SER A 68 16.62 0.53 6.67
N SER A 69 17.33 -0.28 5.89
CA SER A 69 16.99 -0.50 4.49
C SER A 69 15.81 -1.45 4.34
N ILE A 70 15.28 -1.52 3.11
CA ILE A 70 14.25 -2.52 2.73
C ILE A 70 14.75 -3.95 3.00
N ASN A 71 16.05 -4.20 2.78
CA ASN A 71 16.65 -5.51 2.97
C ASN A 71 16.74 -5.86 4.46
N ASP A 72 17.15 -4.91 5.30
CA ASP A 72 17.26 -5.13 6.74
C ASP A 72 15.89 -5.47 7.34
N LYS A 73 14.85 -4.69 6.98
CA LYS A 73 13.47 -4.96 7.42
C LYS A 73 12.95 -6.30 6.89
N LEU A 74 13.30 -6.68 5.66
CA LEU A 74 12.91 -7.97 5.09
C LEU A 74 13.55 -9.14 5.86
N VAL A 75 14.86 -9.09 6.12
CA VAL A 75 15.56 -10.17 6.86
C VAL A 75 15.04 -10.25 8.29
N ARG A 76 14.85 -9.11 8.98
CA ARG A 76 14.26 -9.05 10.32
C ARG A 76 12.86 -9.66 10.36
N LEU A 77 12.01 -9.35 9.38
CA LEU A 77 10.68 -9.92 9.27
C LEU A 77 10.74 -11.45 9.09
N LEU A 78 11.63 -11.94 8.22
CA LEU A 78 11.83 -13.39 8.03
C LEU A 78 12.23 -14.07 9.34
N PHE A 79 13.15 -13.48 10.10
CA PHE A 79 13.60 -14.03 11.38
C PHE A 79 12.51 -13.98 12.46
N LEU A 80 11.70 -12.92 12.51
CA LEU A 80 10.54 -12.86 13.40
C LEU A 80 9.55 -13.99 13.10
N LEU A 81 9.17 -14.14 11.82
CA LEU A 81 8.24 -15.17 11.37
C LEU A 81 8.75 -16.58 11.68
N ALA A 82 10.02 -16.85 11.38
CA ALA A 82 10.66 -18.13 11.71
C ALA A 82 10.70 -18.39 13.22
N SER A 83 11.09 -17.39 14.02
CA SER A 83 11.15 -17.49 15.48
C SER A 83 9.76 -17.77 16.08
N LEU A 84 8.71 -17.13 15.57
CA LEU A 84 7.33 -17.38 16.00
C LEU A 84 6.89 -18.81 15.66
N ARG A 85 7.25 -19.33 14.48
CA ARG A 85 6.98 -20.73 14.11
C ARG A 85 7.68 -21.70 15.05
N ASP A 86 8.99 -21.53 15.26
CA ASP A 86 9.80 -22.42 16.10
C ASP A 86 9.29 -22.45 17.55
N ASN A 87 8.69 -21.35 18.02
CA ASN A 87 8.09 -21.25 19.34
C ASN A 87 6.64 -21.78 19.42
N GLY A 88 6.15 -22.42 18.35
CA GLY A 88 4.92 -23.22 18.34
C GLY A 88 3.66 -22.48 17.92
N ALA A 89 3.77 -21.36 17.20
CA ALA A 89 2.61 -20.73 16.56
C ALA A 89 1.83 -21.75 15.72
N ALA A 90 0.50 -21.82 15.92
CA ALA A 90 -0.34 -22.75 15.18
C ALA A 90 -0.47 -22.30 13.73
N ARG A 91 -0.73 -21.00 13.56
CA ARG A 91 -0.90 -20.32 12.28
C ARG A 91 -0.17 -18.99 12.30
N ILE A 92 0.44 -18.61 11.19
CA ILE A 92 1.16 -17.36 10.98
C ILE A 92 0.64 -16.69 9.72
N THR A 93 0.01 -15.54 9.89
CA THR A 93 -0.39 -14.65 8.79
C THR A 93 0.57 -13.46 8.74
N ALA A 94 1.31 -13.33 7.63
CA ALA A 94 2.13 -12.16 7.37
C ALA A 94 1.28 -11.06 6.73
N ILE A 95 1.06 -9.97 7.43
CA ILE A 95 0.35 -8.79 6.93
C ILE A 95 1.40 -7.75 6.55
N VAL A 96 1.57 -7.55 5.25
CA VAL A 96 2.61 -6.69 4.68
C VAL A 96 1.92 -5.58 3.87
N PRO A 97 1.47 -4.48 4.52
CA PRO A 97 0.69 -3.43 3.86
C PRO A 97 1.41 -2.84 2.64
N TYR A 98 2.74 -2.71 2.71
CA TYR A 98 3.57 -2.42 1.55
C TYR A 98 4.61 -3.54 1.34
N LEU A 99 4.37 -4.39 0.32
CA LEU A 99 5.27 -5.48 -0.06
C LEU A 99 6.39 -4.98 -0.98
N CYS A 100 7.63 -5.12 -0.52
CA CYS A 100 8.80 -4.70 -1.29
C CYS A 100 9.03 -5.55 -2.55
N TYR A 101 9.80 -5.01 -3.50
CA TYR A 101 10.14 -5.66 -4.77
C TYR A 101 8.96 -6.06 -5.68
N SER A 102 7.74 -5.61 -5.38
CA SER A 102 6.53 -5.90 -6.17
C SER A 102 6.52 -5.33 -7.59
N ARG A 103 7.39 -4.37 -7.91
CA ARG A 103 7.47 -3.75 -9.26
C ARG A 103 8.23 -4.60 -10.29
N LYS A 104 8.93 -5.66 -9.85
CA LYS A 104 9.65 -6.57 -10.76
C LYS A 104 9.01 -7.95 -10.76
N ASP A 105 7.81 -7.95 -11.32
CA ASP A 105 6.83 -9.04 -11.36
C ASP A 105 6.91 -9.90 -12.64
N ARG A 106 7.58 -9.40 -13.68
CA ARG A 106 7.80 -10.10 -14.95
C ARG A 106 9.13 -9.76 -15.62
N ARG A 107 9.53 -10.63 -16.54
CA ARG A 107 10.66 -10.39 -17.45
C ARG A 107 10.23 -9.41 -18.54
N THR A 108 10.88 -8.26 -18.62
CA THR A 108 10.66 -7.26 -19.69
C THR A 108 11.76 -7.27 -20.73
N LYS A 109 12.93 -7.80 -20.35
CA LYS A 109 14.12 -8.00 -21.20
C LYS A 109 14.68 -9.40 -20.95
N SER A 110 15.54 -9.86 -21.86
CA SER A 110 16.25 -11.12 -21.70
C SER A 110 17.05 -11.12 -20.38
N ARG A 111 16.96 -12.23 -19.64
CA ARG A 111 17.63 -12.46 -18.33
C ARG A 111 17.18 -11.54 -17.19
N ASP A 112 16.06 -10.84 -17.33
CA ASP A 112 15.48 -10.09 -16.22
C ASP A 112 15.08 -11.01 -15.04
N PRO A 113 15.23 -10.53 -13.79
CA PRO A 113 14.72 -11.23 -12.62
C PRO A 113 13.19 -11.14 -12.54
N VAL A 114 12.59 -12.02 -11.74
CA VAL A 114 11.19 -11.95 -11.30
C VAL A 114 11.20 -11.89 -9.78
N THR A 115 11.60 -10.73 -9.25
CA THR A 115 11.95 -10.58 -7.83
C THR A 115 10.75 -10.83 -6.92
N THR A 116 9.53 -10.48 -7.33
CA THR A 116 8.30 -10.79 -6.58
C THR A 116 8.20 -12.29 -6.25
N ARG A 117 8.57 -13.17 -7.20
CA ARG A 117 8.60 -14.62 -6.98
C ARG A 117 9.69 -15.04 -5.99
N TYR A 118 10.84 -14.36 -5.99
CA TYR A 118 11.92 -14.66 -5.05
C TYR A 118 11.53 -14.25 -3.62
N ILE A 119 10.87 -13.10 -3.46
CA ILE A 119 10.33 -12.66 -2.17
C ILE A 119 9.29 -13.66 -1.64
N ALA A 120 8.38 -14.13 -2.51
CA ALA A 120 7.43 -15.15 -2.13
C ALA A 120 8.10 -16.43 -1.62
N GLN A 121 9.13 -16.92 -2.33
CA GLN A 121 9.90 -18.10 -1.91
C GLN A 121 10.59 -17.92 -0.56
N LEU A 122 11.14 -16.74 -0.27
CA LEU A 122 11.77 -16.44 1.02
C LEU A 122 10.75 -16.45 2.17
N LEU A 123 9.60 -15.77 1.99
CA LEU A 123 8.55 -15.71 3.00
C LEU A 123 7.93 -17.09 3.27
N GLU A 124 7.75 -17.91 2.23
CA GLU A 124 7.27 -19.28 2.39
C GLU A 124 8.30 -20.22 3.01
N ALA A 125 9.59 -19.97 2.81
CA ALA A 125 10.64 -20.77 3.44
C ALA A 125 10.63 -20.66 4.97
N VAL A 126 10.16 -19.52 5.51
CA VAL A 126 9.91 -19.34 6.95
C VAL A 126 8.51 -19.80 7.38
N THR A 127 7.81 -20.54 6.52
CA THR A 127 6.56 -21.26 6.79
C THR A 127 5.36 -20.40 7.17
N ILE A 128 5.15 -19.26 6.50
CA ILE A 128 3.89 -18.52 6.65
C ILE A 128 2.70 -19.33 6.08
N ASP A 129 1.53 -19.20 6.70
CA ASP A 129 0.30 -19.87 6.24
C ASP A 129 -0.53 -18.99 5.32
N THR A 130 -0.43 -17.67 5.45
CA THR A 130 -1.18 -16.71 4.64
C THR A 130 -0.39 -15.42 4.52
N ILE A 131 -0.47 -14.76 3.36
CA ILE A 131 0.04 -13.40 3.20
C ILE A 131 -1.09 -12.44 2.85
N VAL A 132 -1.15 -11.32 3.57
CA VAL A 132 -2.06 -10.21 3.31
C VAL A 132 -1.23 -9.02 2.84
N THR A 133 -1.64 -8.38 1.76
CA THR A 133 -1.03 -7.15 1.27
C THR A 133 -2.09 -6.24 0.69
N MET A 134 -1.71 -5.07 0.21
CA MET A 134 -2.68 -4.05 -0.21
C MET A 134 -2.23 -3.28 -1.43
N ASP A 135 -3.18 -3.04 -2.32
CA ASP A 135 -3.03 -2.33 -3.60
C ASP A 135 -1.70 -2.67 -4.30
N VAL A 136 -1.45 -3.97 -4.49
CA VAL A 136 -0.23 -4.42 -5.16
C VAL A 136 -0.17 -3.92 -6.59
N HIS A 137 1.06 -3.71 -7.06
CA HIS A 137 1.31 -3.23 -8.41
C HIS A 137 0.66 -4.10 -9.51
N ASN A 138 0.67 -5.43 -9.32
CA ASN A 138 0.02 -6.39 -10.21
C ASN A 138 -0.58 -7.53 -9.40
N ARG A 139 -1.91 -7.52 -9.26
CA ARG A 139 -2.66 -8.50 -8.46
C ARG A 139 -2.43 -9.93 -8.92
N ALA A 140 -2.52 -10.19 -10.23
CA ALA A 140 -2.31 -11.53 -10.77
C ALA A 140 -0.89 -12.03 -10.51
N ALA A 141 0.13 -11.18 -10.63
CA ALA A 141 1.50 -11.59 -10.37
C ALA A 141 1.76 -11.88 -8.89
N PHE A 142 1.13 -11.10 -7.99
CA PHE A 142 1.18 -11.35 -6.55
C PHE A 142 0.54 -12.71 -6.20
N GLU A 143 -0.70 -12.93 -6.61
CA GLU A 143 -1.45 -14.17 -6.33
C GLU A 143 -0.74 -15.41 -6.90
N ASN A 144 -0.10 -15.30 -8.08
CA ASN A 144 0.63 -16.42 -8.68
C ASN A 144 2.08 -16.58 -8.16
N ALA A 145 2.62 -15.62 -7.42
CA ALA A 145 3.97 -15.71 -6.87
C ALA A 145 4.03 -16.61 -5.63
N PHE A 146 2.95 -16.62 -4.83
CA PHE A 146 2.82 -17.41 -3.61
C PHE A 146 2.05 -18.70 -3.88
N ARG A 147 2.44 -19.76 -3.18
CA ARG A 147 1.75 -21.06 -3.10
C ARG A 147 0.83 -21.11 -1.89
N CYS A 148 1.14 -20.39 -0.82
CA CYS A 148 0.22 -20.18 0.30
C CYS A 148 -0.94 -19.25 -0.10
N PRO A 149 -2.09 -19.31 0.61
CA PRO A 149 -3.18 -18.36 0.43
C PRO A 149 -2.72 -16.90 0.46
N THR A 150 -3.18 -16.14 -0.52
CA THR A 150 -2.93 -14.70 -0.65
C THR A 150 -4.22 -13.93 -0.46
N VAL A 151 -4.18 -12.84 0.30
CA VAL A 151 -5.29 -11.89 0.48
C VAL A 151 -4.83 -10.52 -0.02
N HIS A 152 -5.62 -9.91 -0.90
CA HIS A 152 -5.33 -8.60 -1.45
C HIS A 152 -6.38 -7.58 -1.00
N LEU A 153 -5.97 -6.65 -0.15
CA LEU A 153 -6.82 -5.55 0.30
C LEU A 153 -6.74 -4.35 -0.66
N SER A 154 -7.76 -3.51 -0.65
CA SER A 154 -7.72 -2.21 -1.33
C SER A 154 -7.96 -1.07 -0.34
N ALA A 155 -7.19 0.01 -0.45
CA ALA A 155 -7.41 1.23 0.32
C ALA A 155 -8.51 2.13 -0.28
N ARG A 156 -9.14 1.70 -1.38
CA ARG A 156 -10.16 2.46 -2.13
C ARG A 156 -11.25 3.06 -1.24
N GLU A 157 -11.92 2.24 -0.43
CA GLU A 157 -13.03 2.73 0.40
C GLU A 157 -12.56 3.74 1.45
N ALA A 158 -11.39 3.53 2.04
CA ALA A 158 -10.82 4.49 2.99
C ALA A 158 -10.53 5.86 2.33
N PHE A 159 -10.03 5.87 1.10
CA PHE A 159 -9.84 7.11 0.33
C PHE A 159 -11.17 7.77 -0.03
N ILE A 160 -12.18 6.98 -0.43
CA ILE A 160 -13.51 7.50 -0.74
C ILE A 160 -14.12 8.11 0.51
N ASP A 161 -14.12 7.42 1.64
CA ASP A 161 -14.67 7.93 2.91
C ASP A 161 -13.97 9.24 3.35
N PHE A 162 -12.66 9.32 3.16
CA PHE A 162 -11.88 10.53 3.44
C PHE A 162 -12.28 11.72 2.55
N LEU A 163 -12.51 11.47 1.26
CA LEU A 163 -12.79 12.52 0.27
C LEU A 163 -14.27 12.87 0.15
N LEU A 164 -15.17 11.95 0.49
CA LEU A 164 -16.60 12.06 0.23
C LEU A 164 -17.20 13.38 0.74
N PRO A 165 -16.86 13.89 1.96
CA PRO A 165 -17.39 15.16 2.44
C PRO A 165 -17.07 16.36 1.54
N GLU A 166 -15.92 16.34 0.85
CA GLU A 166 -15.44 17.45 0.02
C GLU A 166 -15.93 17.36 -1.45
N LEU A 167 -16.35 16.17 -1.87
CA LEU A 167 -16.66 15.85 -3.27
C LEU A 167 -18.15 15.96 -3.63
N ARG A 168 -19.07 16.02 -2.66
CA ARG A 168 -20.52 15.93 -2.92
C ARG A 168 -21.04 16.93 -3.96
N ASP A 169 -20.57 18.16 -3.92
CA ASP A 169 -21.09 19.26 -4.75
C ASP A 169 -20.19 19.61 -5.96
N ARG A 170 -19.27 18.71 -6.34
CA ARG A 170 -18.27 18.99 -7.39
C ARG A 170 -18.47 18.11 -8.62
N GLU A 171 -18.19 18.62 -9.81
CA GLU A 171 -18.03 17.74 -10.98
C GLU A 171 -16.68 17.03 -10.89
N ILE A 172 -16.69 15.69 -10.94
CA ILE A 172 -15.51 14.86 -10.63
C ILE A 172 -15.13 14.02 -11.84
N THR A 173 -13.83 13.82 -12.03
CA THR A 173 -13.32 12.82 -12.95
C THR A 173 -12.21 12.03 -12.29
N ILE A 174 -12.34 10.70 -12.32
CA ILE A 174 -11.26 9.80 -11.90
C ILE A 174 -10.35 9.57 -13.09
N ALA A 175 -9.06 9.77 -12.87
CA ALA A 175 -8.05 9.71 -13.91
C ALA A 175 -6.99 8.66 -13.60
N SER A 176 -6.56 7.93 -14.62
CA SER A 176 -5.34 7.12 -14.56
C SER A 176 -4.16 7.85 -15.21
N PRO A 177 -2.98 7.91 -14.55
CA PRO A 177 -1.82 8.60 -15.09
C PRO A 177 -1.10 7.80 -16.21
N ASP A 178 -1.49 6.54 -16.43
CA ASP A 178 -1.12 5.75 -17.59
C ASP A 178 -2.12 4.61 -17.84
N VAL A 179 -1.95 3.88 -18.95
CA VAL A 179 -2.85 2.80 -19.36
C VAL A 179 -2.88 1.63 -18.36
N GLY A 180 -1.80 1.40 -17.61
CA GLY A 180 -1.69 0.28 -16.67
C GLY A 180 -2.61 0.43 -15.47
N GLY A 181 -2.89 1.67 -15.05
CA GLY A 181 -3.75 1.97 -13.91
C GLY A 181 -5.24 2.12 -14.22
N ILE A 182 -5.68 1.99 -15.48
CA ILE A 182 -7.07 2.27 -15.88
C ILE A 182 -8.06 1.42 -15.07
N LYS A 183 -7.80 0.11 -14.90
CA LYS A 183 -8.70 -0.77 -14.13
C LYS A 183 -8.84 -0.32 -12.67
N ARG A 184 -7.77 0.21 -12.06
CA ARG A 184 -7.79 0.73 -10.68
C ARG A 184 -8.62 2.01 -10.60
N ALA A 185 -8.40 2.94 -11.53
CA ALA A 185 -9.17 4.17 -11.63
C ALA A 185 -10.67 3.87 -11.83
N GLU A 186 -11.00 2.91 -12.68
CA GLU A 186 -12.38 2.52 -12.97
C GLU A 186 -13.07 1.91 -11.74
N LEU A 187 -12.41 1.00 -11.03
CA LEU A 187 -12.93 0.44 -9.78
C LEU A 187 -13.17 1.51 -8.70
N PHE A 188 -12.30 2.52 -8.63
CA PHE A 188 -12.49 3.67 -7.75
C PHE A 188 -13.70 4.50 -8.17
N ARG A 189 -13.83 4.77 -9.48
CA ARG A 189 -14.94 5.51 -10.08
C ARG A 189 -16.28 4.86 -9.80
N GLU A 190 -16.42 3.57 -10.09
CA GLU A 190 -17.64 2.79 -9.84
C GLU A 190 -18.05 2.83 -8.35
N SER A 191 -17.08 2.74 -7.44
CA SER A 191 -17.40 2.81 -6.01
C SER A 191 -17.81 4.23 -5.59
N LEU A 192 -17.12 5.25 -6.08
CA LEU A 192 -17.48 6.64 -5.81
C LEU A 192 -18.86 7.00 -6.40
N GLU A 193 -19.21 6.52 -7.59
CA GLU A 193 -20.55 6.68 -8.19
C GLU A 193 -21.63 6.09 -7.31
N ARG A 194 -21.43 4.88 -6.77
CA ARG A 194 -22.38 4.26 -5.82
C ARG A 194 -22.54 5.09 -4.56
N ARG A 195 -21.46 5.67 -4.03
CA ARG A 195 -21.48 6.49 -2.80
C ARG A 195 -22.06 7.89 -3.02
N LEU A 196 -21.95 8.45 -4.22
CA LEU A 196 -22.49 9.76 -4.59
C LEU A 196 -23.87 9.70 -5.25
N GLU A 197 -24.32 8.51 -5.66
CA GLU A 197 -25.57 8.29 -6.39
C GLU A 197 -25.70 9.13 -7.67
N ARG A 198 -24.57 9.40 -8.34
CA ARG A 198 -24.51 10.15 -9.60
C ARG A 198 -23.31 9.74 -10.45
N PRO A 199 -23.33 10.04 -11.78
CA PRO A 199 -22.22 9.72 -12.65
C PRO A 199 -20.92 10.45 -12.25
N VAL A 200 -19.79 9.78 -12.43
CA VAL A 200 -18.44 10.33 -12.26
C VAL A 200 -17.66 10.09 -13.55
N GLY A 201 -16.99 11.14 -14.05
CA GLY A 201 -16.20 11.05 -15.27
C GLY A 201 -15.02 10.09 -15.15
N SER A 202 -14.57 9.57 -16.29
CA SER A 202 -13.38 8.73 -16.41
C SER A 202 -12.39 9.38 -17.37
N ALA A 203 -11.11 9.34 -17.04
CA ALA A 203 -10.04 9.83 -17.89
C ALA A 203 -8.76 9.00 -17.77
N PHE A 204 -7.91 9.08 -18.79
CA PHE A 204 -6.56 8.53 -18.70
C PHE A 204 -5.59 9.29 -19.60
N MET A 205 -4.30 9.16 -19.27
CA MET A 205 -3.23 9.61 -20.14
C MET A 205 -2.72 8.48 -21.02
N GLU A 206 -2.67 8.74 -22.33
CA GLU A 206 -1.92 7.90 -23.24
C GLU A 206 -0.41 8.21 -23.13
N LYS A 207 0.39 7.17 -22.97
CA LYS A 207 1.83 7.28 -22.82
C LYS A 207 2.52 6.55 -23.96
N HIS A 208 3.04 7.26 -24.96
CA HIS A 208 3.99 6.65 -25.89
C HIS A 208 5.39 6.64 -25.27
N ARG A 209 6.07 5.50 -25.36
CA ARG A 209 7.45 5.38 -24.90
C ARG A 209 8.30 4.95 -26.09
N SER A 210 9.08 5.88 -26.63
CA SER A 210 10.04 5.61 -27.69
C SER A 210 11.45 5.89 -27.17
N ARG A 211 12.34 4.88 -27.24
CA ARG A 211 13.79 5.01 -26.93
C ARG A 211 14.17 5.67 -25.59
N GLY A 212 13.33 5.54 -24.57
CA GLY A 212 13.61 6.07 -23.22
C GLY A 212 13.01 7.46 -22.96
N GLU A 213 12.56 8.15 -24.00
CA GLU A 213 11.80 9.39 -23.90
C GLU A 213 10.30 9.06 -23.84
N VAL A 214 9.59 9.73 -22.94
CA VAL A 214 8.13 9.65 -22.89
C VAL A 214 7.61 10.79 -23.75
N SER A 215 7.06 10.45 -24.91
CA SER A 215 6.35 11.38 -25.79
C SER A 215 4.88 10.98 -25.86
N GLY A 216 3.98 11.91 -26.13
CA GLY A 216 2.54 11.67 -26.03
C GLY A 216 1.97 12.14 -24.69
N SER A 217 1.03 13.06 -24.80
CA SER A 217 0.29 13.70 -23.70
C SER A 217 -1.20 13.74 -24.02
N ALA A 218 -1.68 12.83 -24.87
CA ALA A 218 -3.09 12.77 -25.22
C ALA A 218 -3.88 12.40 -23.96
N VAL A 219 -4.66 13.37 -23.50
CA VAL A 219 -5.64 13.21 -22.43
C VAL A 219 -6.94 12.77 -23.08
N VAL A 220 -7.48 11.66 -22.59
CA VAL A 220 -8.78 11.11 -23.02
C VAL A 220 -9.74 11.18 -21.84
N GLY A 221 -10.97 11.64 -22.07
CA GLY A 221 -12.02 11.83 -21.05
C GLY A 221 -12.42 13.30 -20.86
N ASP A 222 -13.54 13.57 -20.18
CA ASP A 222 -13.94 14.96 -19.91
C ASP A 222 -13.28 15.51 -18.66
N ILE A 223 -12.55 16.61 -18.85
CA ILE A 223 -11.66 17.23 -17.84
C ILE A 223 -12.06 18.68 -17.54
N LEU A 224 -12.64 19.36 -18.51
CA LEU A 224 -12.95 20.78 -18.44
C LEU A 224 -13.92 21.09 -17.29
N ASN A 225 -13.53 22.03 -16.42
CA ASN A 225 -14.29 22.49 -15.25
C ASN A 225 -14.63 21.35 -14.27
N ARG A 226 -13.70 20.39 -14.09
CA ARG A 226 -13.86 19.27 -13.16
C ARG A 226 -12.71 19.19 -12.16
N THR A 227 -13.01 18.64 -10.99
CA THR A 227 -12.00 18.16 -10.04
C THR A 227 -11.50 16.79 -10.50
N VAL A 228 -10.23 16.70 -10.85
CA VAL A 228 -9.60 15.46 -11.35
C VAL A 228 -8.85 14.75 -10.23
N LEU A 229 -9.22 13.51 -9.96
CA LEU A 229 -8.52 12.64 -9.01
C LEU A 229 -7.63 11.68 -9.79
N ILE A 230 -6.31 11.81 -9.68
CA ILE A 230 -5.35 10.91 -10.34
C ILE A 230 -5.02 9.75 -9.41
N LEU A 231 -5.28 8.52 -9.83
CA LEU A 231 -5.14 7.31 -9.01
C LEU A 231 -3.95 6.46 -9.47
N ASP A 232 -3.07 6.09 -8.54
CA ASP A 232 -2.02 5.10 -8.77
C ASP A 232 -1.78 4.23 -7.52
N ASP A 233 -1.08 3.09 -7.63
CA ASP A 233 -0.76 2.27 -6.45
C ASP A 233 0.28 2.96 -5.56
N LEU A 234 1.24 3.64 -6.19
CA LEU A 234 2.36 4.21 -5.48
C LEU A 234 2.88 5.49 -6.13
N ILE A 235 3.47 6.34 -5.30
CA ILE A 235 4.25 7.49 -5.76
C ILE A 235 5.69 7.32 -5.30
N ALA A 236 6.58 7.06 -6.25
CA ALA A 236 8.02 7.02 -6.02
C ALA A 236 8.66 8.37 -6.36
N GLY A 237 8.88 8.66 -7.65
CA GLY A 237 9.55 9.89 -8.07
C GLY A 237 8.64 11.05 -8.43
N GLY A 238 7.32 10.97 -8.26
CA GLY A 238 6.38 12.07 -8.53
C GLY A 238 6.18 12.48 -10.00
N GLY A 239 7.12 12.18 -10.90
CA GLY A 239 7.11 12.71 -12.27
C GLY A 239 5.97 12.21 -13.16
N THR A 240 5.37 11.05 -12.87
CA THR A 240 4.13 10.64 -13.57
C THR A 240 2.95 11.49 -13.12
N MET A 241 2.80 11.70 -11.80
CA MET A 241 1.74 12.53 -11.22
C MET A 241 1.83 13.99 -11.65
N GLN A 242 3.04 14.57 -11.63
CA GLN A 242 3.26 15.94 -12.07
C GLN A 242 2.81 16.15 -13.52
N ARG A 243 3.33 15.33 -14.45
CA ARG A 243 3.03 15.47 -15.88
C ARG A 243 1.55 15.25 -16.17
N ALA A 244 0.91 14.35 -15.43
CA ALA A 244 -0.53 14.14 -15.51
C ALA A 244 -1.31 15.35 -15.03
N ALA A 245 -0.95 15.90 -13.87
CA ALA A 245 -1.58 17.09 -13.35
C ALA A 245 -1.45 18.29 -14.30
N GLU A 246 -0.25 18.53 -14.84
CA GLU A 246 -0.01 19.60 -15.81
C GLU A 246 -0.87 19.42 -17.07
N ALA A 247 -0.91 18.21 -17.64
CA ALA A 247 -1.75 17.93 -18.80
C ALA A 247 -3.25 18.10 -18.52
N PHE A 248 -3.76 17.68 -17.35
CA PHE A 248 -5.16 17.88 -16.99
C PHE A 248 -5.48 19.35 -16.74
N ARG A 249 -4.57 20.12 -16.12
CA ARG A 249 -4.70 21.57 -15.95
C ARG A 249 -4.75 22.30 -17.30
N GLU A 250 -3.90 21.94 -18.24
CA GLU A 250 -3.90 22.48 -19.61
C GLU A 250 -5.21 22.20 -20.36
N LYS A 251 -5.92 21.12 -20.00
CA LYS A 251 -7.25 20.77 -20.54
C LYS A 251 -8.42 21.40 -19.77
N GLY A 252 -8.13 22.26 -18.80
CA GLY A 252 -9.14 23.04 -18.08
C GLY A 252 -9.67 22.38 -16.80
N ALA A 253 -8.90 21.49 -16.15
CA ALA A 253 -9.25 20.98 -14.83
C ALA A 253 -9.24 22.10 -13.77
N ASP A 254 -10.30 22.21 -12.98
CA ASP A 254 -10.44 23.19 -11.89
C ASP A 254 -9.53 22.87 -10.71
N GLU A 255 -9.33 21.58 -10.46
CA GLU A 255 -8.46 21.07 -9.43
C GLU A 255 -7.91 19.71 -9.84
N VAL A 256 -6.67 19.39 -9.43
CA VAL A 256 -6.08 18.07 -9.64
C VAL A 256 -5.49 17.57 -8.33
N ILE A 257 -5.98 16.43 -7.85
CA ILE A 257 -5.55 15.76 -6.63
C ILE A 257 -4.90 14.44 -7.01
N ALA A 258 -3.68 14.17 -6.54
CA ALA A 258 -3.07 12.85 -6.68
C ALA A 258 -3.43 11.96 -5.48
N ILE A 259 -3.77 10.71 -5.74
CA ILE A 259 -4.09 9.70 -4.73
C ILE A 259 -3.22 8.47 -4.98
N ALA A 260 -2.56 7.97 -3.95
CA ALA A 260 -1.88 6.68 -4.03
C ALA A 260 -1.80 5.95 -2.69
N THR A 261 -1.86 4.63 -2.71
CA THR A 261 -1.79 3.83 -1.49
C THR A 261 -0.42 3.90 -0.83
N HIS A 262 0.66 3.92 -1.61
CA HIS A 262 2.04 3.87 -1.10
C HIS A 262 2.86 5.12 -1.47
N GLY A 263 3.16 5.97 -0.48
CA GLY A 263 4.06 7.11 -0.61
C GLY A 263 5.53 6.75 -0.38
N VAL A 264 6.23 6.22 -1.39
CA VAL A 264 7.62 5.74 -1.22
C VAL A 264 8.65 6.86 -1.32
N PHE A 265 8.38 7.89 -2.12
CA PHE A 265 9.19 9.12 -2.29
C PHE A 265 10.71 8.93 -2.43
N THR A 266 11.18 9.01 -3.67
CA THR A 266 12.62 9.16 -3.97
C THR A 266 13.05 10.63 -3.83
N ARG A 267 14.36 10.91 -3.86
CA ARG A 267 14.91 12.28 -3.67
C ARG A 267 14.20 13.38 -4.48
N ASP A 268 13.93 13.14 -5.75
CA ASP A 268 13.30 14.16 -6.63
C ASP A 268 11.77 14.28 -6.46
N ALA A 269 11.13 13.44 -5.64
CA ALA A 269 9.68 13.41 -5.54
C ALA A 269 9.12 14.75 -5.04
N GLU A 270 9.88 15.41 -4.18
CA GLU A 270 9.51 16.68 -3.57
C GLU A 270 9.26 17.78 -4.59
N ASP A 271 10.24 18.09 -5.43
CA ASP A 271 10.13 19.15 -6.44
C ASP A 271 8.95 18.89 -7.39
N LYS A 272 8.73 17.62 -7.74
CA LYS A 272 7.70 17.21 -8.69
C LYS A 272 6.30 17.28 -8.07
N LEU A 273 6.16 16.86 -6.81
CA LEU A 273 4.89 16.94 -6.08
C LEU A 273 4.58 18.37 -5.60
N ALA A 274 5.57 19.24 -5.49
CA ALA A 274 5.41 20.66 -5.22
C ALA A 274 4.73 21.41 -6.37
N SER A 275 4.68 20.85 -7.59
CA SER A 275 4.08 21.48 -8.77
C SER A 275 2.70 22.10 -8.47
N PRO A 276 2.45 23.37 -8.86
CA PRO A 276 1.19 24.05 -8.60
C PRO A 276 0.01 23.41 -9.34
N ALA A 277 0.28 22.57 -10.35
CA ALA A 277 -0.75 21.82 -11.05
C ALA A 277 -1.49 20.83 -10.13
N LEU A 278 -0.77 20.24 -9.17
CA LEU A 278 -1.32 19.43 -8.09
C LEU A 278 -1.79 20.35 -6.97
N SER A 279 -3.04 20.24 -6.54
CA SER A 279 -3.53 20.95 -5.34
C SER A 279 -3.15 20.20 -4.07
N ARG A 280 -3.35 18.87 -4.08
CA ARG A 280 -3.14 17.98 -2.93
C ARG A 280 -2.60 16.63 -3.38
N VAL A 281 -1.94 15.95 -2.44
CA VAL A 281 -1.50 14.57 -2.57
C VAL A 281 -2.09 13.80 -1.39
N ILE A 282 -2.82 12.73 -1.64
CA ILE A 282 -3.47 11.91 -0.62
C ILE A 282 -2.83 10.53 -0.65
N LEU A 283 -2.34 10.08 0.50
CA LEU A 283 -1.61 8.81 0.62
C LEU A 283 -2.23 7.93 1.68
N GLY A 284 -2.15 6.61 1.49
CA GLY A 284 -2.36 5.67 2.59
C GLY A 284 -1.16 5.69 3.54
N ASN A 285 -1.38 5.39 4.81
CA ASN A 285 -0.31 5.24 5.81
C ASN A 285 0.40 3.87 5.75
N THR A 286 0.32 3.14 4.63
CA THR A 286 1.05 1.87 4.41
C THR A 286 2.57 2.03 4.46
N VAL A 287 3.06 3.21 4.07
CA VAL A 287 4.44 3.67 4.18
C VAL A 287 4.36 5.00 4.91
N VAL A 288 5.24 5.24 5.89
CA VAL A 288 5.39 6.57 6.49
C VAL A 288 6.29 7.38 5.56
N PRO A 289 5.74 8.33 4.76
CA PRO A 289 6.54 9.03 3.78
C PRO A 289 7.51 10.00 4.46
N ALA A 290 8.73 10.08 3.96
CA ALA A 290 9.63 11.17 4.31
C ALA A 290 9.11 12.48 3.69
N LEU A 291 8.66 13.42 4.52
CA LEU A 291 8.15 14.73 4.12
C LEU A 291 9.15 15.84 4.53
N PRO A 292 10.22 16.08 3.76
CA PRO A 292 11.30 16.98 4.14
C PRO A 292 10.87 18.46 4.21
N SER A 293 10.14 19.01 3.22
CA SER A 293 9.67 20.40 3.28
C SER A 293 8.35 20.61 4.01
N ARG A 294 8.20 21.85 4.50
CA ARG A 294 6.94 22.40 4.98
C ARG A 294 5.83 22.36 3.91
N LEU A 295 6.19 22.58 2.65
CA LEU A 295 5.21 22.58 1.55
C LEU A 295 4.57 21.20 1.39
N LEU A 296 5.38 20.13 1.35
CA LEU A 296 4.83 18.77 1.29
C LEU A 296 3.99 18.45 2.52
N LYS A 297 4.40 18.87 3.72
CA LYS A 297 3.60 18.69 4.95
C LYS A 297 2.23 19.35 4.87
N THR A 298 2.08 20.45 4.13
CA THR A 298 0.78 21.11 3.91
C THR A 298 -0.03 20.53 2.75
N LYS A 299 0.64 19.84 1.82
CA LYS A 299 0.04 19.34 0.57
C LYS A 299 -0.34 17.86 0.64
N VAL A 300 0.37 17.10 1.48
CA VAL A 300 0.19 15.67 1.68
C VAL A 300 -0.80 15.44 2.83
N ALA A 301 -1.88 14.73 2.55
CA ALA A 301 -2.77 14.18 3.56
C ALA A 301 -2.55 12.66 3.66
N LEU A 302 -2.57 12.14 4.88
CA LEU A 302 -2.49 10.70 5.14
C LEU A 302 -3.86 10.17 5.54
N VAL A 303 -4.31 9.13 4.85
CA VAL A 303 -5.51 8.35 5.15
C VAL A 303 -5.10 7.14 5.97
N ASP A 304 -5.76 6.97 7.11
CA ASP A 304 -5.56 5.83 7.98
C ASP A 304 -6.34 4.62 7.46
N ILE A 305 -5.62 3.55 7.16
CA ILE A 305 -6.14 2.29 6.62
C ILE A 305 -6.06 1.14 7.64
N THR A 306 -5.64 1.44 8.88
CA THR A 306 -5.40 0.41 9.91
C THR A 306 -6.68 -0.29 10.37
N ALA A 307 -7.84 0.37 10.29
CA ALA A 307 -9.14 -0.23 10.58
C ALA A 307 -9.44 -1.43 9.67
N GLY A 308 -9.25 -1.27 8.34
CA GLY A 308 -9.49 -2.35 7.38
C GLY A 308 -8.58 -3.56 7.58
N ILE A 309 -7.33 -3.34 8.04
CA ILE A 309 -6.44 -4.44 8.42
C ILE A 309 -6.93 -5.15 9.69
N ALA A 310 -7.40 -4.41 10.70
CA ALA A 310 -7.95 -5.00 11.91
C ALA A 310 -9.19 -5.86 11.60
N ASP A 311 -10.09 -5.36 10.72
CA ASP A 311 -11.25 -6.11 10.25
C ASP A 311 -10.84 -7.39 9.50
N THR A 312 -9.78 -7.31 8.70
CA THR A 312 -9.21 -8.46 7.99
C THR A 312 -8.67 -9.50 8.96
N ILE A 313 -7.92 -9.09 9.99
CA ILE A 313 -7.43 -10.00 11.05
C ILE A 313 -8.61 -10.69 11.73
N ALA A 314 -9.63 -9.94 12.13
CA ALA A 314 -10.81 -10.49 12.78
C ALA A 314 -11.55 -11.49 11.89
N ALA A 315 -11.68 -11.21 10.58
CA ALA A 315 -12.31 -12.10 9.61
C ALA A 315 -11.51 -13.40 9.43
N LEU A 316 -10.20 -13.30 9.17
CA LEU A 316 -9.32 -14.47 9.00
C LEU A 316 -9.27 -15.35 10.25
N HIS A 317 -9.23 -14.73 11.43
CA HIS A 317 -9.26 -15.46 12.69
C HIS A 317 -10.56 -16.28 12.85
N GLN A 318 -11.70 -15.68 12.49
CA GLN A 318 -13.02 -16.30 12.58
C GLN A 318 -13.34 -17.25 11.41
N GLY A 319 -12.44 -17.37 10.42
CA GLY A 319 -12.69 -18.12 9.19
C GLY A 319 -13.80 -17.54 8.32
N ARG A 320 -14.07 -16.23 8.46
CA ARG A 320 -15.00 -15.51 7.58
C ARG A 320 -14.31 -15.15 6.27
N ASP A 321 -15.11 -14.99 5.23
CA ASP A 321 -14.63 -14.48 3.95
C ASP A 321 -14.12 -13.04 4.11
N VAL A 322 -13.05 -12.74 3.38
CA VAL A 322 -12.41 -11.42 3.31
C VAL A 322 -12.75 -10.70 2.00
N THR A 323 -13.48 -11.33 1.07
CA THR A 323 -13.87 -10.75 -0.22
C THR A 323 -14.56 -9.40 -0.09
N ASP A 324 -15.39 -9.21 0.94
CA ASP A 324 -16.10 -7.96 1.17
C ASP A 324 -15.12 -6.82 1.53
N LEU A 325 -13.96 -7.16 2.10
CA LEU A 325 -12.87 -6.24 2.46
C LEU A 325 -11.89 -6.01 1.29
N GLU A 326 -11.99 -6.79 0.21
CA GLU A 326 -11.28 -6.54 -1.05
C GLU A 326 -12.04 -5.58 -1.98
N SER A 327 -13.33 -5.34 -1.70
CA SER A 327 -14.29 -4.59 -2.51
C SER A 327 -14.43 -3.12 -2.15
#